data_AF-A0A6C0J248-F1
#
_entry.id   AF-A0A6C0J248-F1
#
_cell.length_a   1.000
_cell.length_b   1.000
_cell.length_c   1.000
_cell.angle_alpha   90.00
_cell.angle_beta   90.00
_cell.angle_gamma   90.00
#
_symmetry.space_group_name_H-M   'P 1'
#
loop_
_entity.id
_entity.type
_entity.pdbx_description
1 polymer ?
#
loop_
_entity_poly.entity_id
_entity_poly.type
_entity_poly.pdbx_seq_one_letter_code
_entity_poly.pdbx_strand_id
1 'polypeptide(L)'
;MSLPNNHSVNEKLGDDINKLPVDKTPPNEQELHIVDSLFKKNRSLLDTIFDDSKDVLIIVILITILVMPQLSELIKKILPITNKSEYLLYFFKGILGGVLYWLIKYFYLSRKN
;
A
#
# COMPACT_ATOMS: atom_id res chain seq x y z
N MET A 1 -26.64 48.64 -46.57
CA MET A 1 -25.95 47.72 -47.47
C MET A 1 -24.51 47.60 -46.96
N SER A 2 -24.35 46.82 -45.90
CA SER A 2 -23.68 45.50 -45.82
C SER A 2 -22.17 45.60 -45.52
N LEU A 3 -21.84 45.30 -44.26
CA LEU A 3 -20.50 45.14 -43.70
C LEU A 3 -19.86 43.82 -44.17
N PRO A 4 -18.55 43.74 -44.44
CA PRO A 4 -17.83 42.49 -44.44
C PRO A 4 -17.20 42.22 -43.07
N ASN A 5 -17.74 41.20 -42.42
CA ASN A 5 -17.29 40.56 -41.19
C ASN A 5 -16.31 39.45 -41.58
N ASN A 6 -15.07 39.48 -41.09
CA ASN A 6 -14.17 38.32 -41.22
C ASN A 6 -13.13 38.29 -40.09
N HIS A 7 -13.61 38.02 -38.88
CA HIS A 7 -12.76 37.46 -37.83
C HIS A 7 -12.81 35.94 -37.93
N SER A 8 -11.81 35.36 -38.60
CA SER A 8 -11.46 33.96 -38.44
C SER A 8 -10.87 33.77 -37.05
N VAL A 9 -11.72 33.34 -36.12
CA VAL A 9 -11.31 32.77 -34.84
C VAL A 9 -10.50 31.51 -35.16
N ASN A 10 -9.18 31.65 -35.19
CA ASN A 10 -8.27 30.51 -35.23
C ASN A 10 -8.24 29.94 -33.81
N GLU A 11 -9.09 28.94 -33.57
CA GLU A 11 -8.99 28.05 -32.42
C GLU A 11 -7.56 27.49 -32.39
N LYS A 12 -6.72 28.05 -31.51
CA LYS A 12 -5.41 27.46 -31.20
C LYS A 12 -5.67 26.12 -30.52
N LEU A 13 -5.86 25.07 -31.33
CA LEU A 13 -5.48 23.72 -30.97
C LEU A 13 -4.09 23.82 -30.34
N GLY A 14 -3.95 23.35 -29.11
CA GLY A 14 -2.66 23.31 -28.42
C GLY A 14 -1.60 22.72 -29.35
N ASP A 15 -0.36 23.24 -29.25
CA ASP A 15 0.74 22.71 -30.02
C ASP A 15 0.80 21.19 -29.84
N ASP A 16 0.81 20.48 -30.96
CA ASP A 16 0.90 19.04 -31.02
C ASP A 16 2.14 18.61 -30.21
N ILE A 17 1.95 17.78 -29.18
CA ILE A 17 3.01 17.31 -28.29
C ILE A 17 4.15 16.66 -29.11
N ASN A 18 3.83 16.09 -30.27
CA ASN A 18 4.82 15.50 -31.18
C ASN A 18 5.73 16.53 -31.87
N LYS A 19 5.41 17.83 -31.79
CA LYS A 19 6.22 18.95 -32.28
C LYS A 19 7.08 19.60 -31.20
N LEU A 20 7.02 19.11 -29.96
CA LEU A 20 7.96 19.55 -28.93
C LEU A 20 9.37 19.09 -29.35
N PRO A 21 10.40 19.94 -29.21
CA PRO A 21 11.77 19.54 -29.46
C PRO A 21 12.15 18.47 -28.43
N VAL A 22 12.03 17.21 -28.83
CA VAL A 22 12.63 16.10 -28.10
C VAL A 22 14.10 16.11 -28.42
N ASP A 23 14.91 16.36 -27.38
CA ASP A 23 16.34 16.25 -27.52
C ASP A 23 16.67 14.80 -27.86
N LYS A 24 17.24 14.60 -29.06
CA LYS A 24 17.66 13.29 -29.56
C LYS A 24 19.10 13.00 -29.20
N THR A 25 19.80 13.92 -28.53
CA THR A 25 21.17 13.64 -28.10
C THR A 25 21.16 12.57 -27.02
N PRO A 26 22.02 11.55 -27.13
CA PRO A 26 22.18 10.59 -26.05
C PRO A 26 22.59 11.33 -24.77
N PRO A 27 22.06 10.96 -23.60
CA PRO A 27 22.36 11.62 -22.34
C PRO A 27 23.86 11.67 -22.07
N ASN A 28 24.35 12.81 -21.59
CA ASN A 28 25.75 12.94 -21.16
C ASN A 28 25.97 12.10 -19.87
N GLU A 29 27.20 11.65 -19.61
CA GLU A 29 27.52 10.80 -18.44
C GLU A 29 27.11 11.46 -17.10
N GLN A 30 27.17 12.79 -17.04
CA GLN A 30 26.71 13.56 -15.88
C GLN A 30 25.20 13.49 -15.67
N GLU A 31 24.42 13.49 -16.76
CA GLU A 31 22.96 13.39 -16.71
C GLU A 31 22.53 11.98 -16.33
N LEU A 32 23.22 10.94 -16.83
CA LEU A 32 23.03 9.56 -16.40
C LEU A 32 23.23 9.40 -14.89
N HIS A 33 24.28 10.02 -14.34
CA HIS A 33 24.53 9.97 -12.89
C HIS A 33 23.45 10.69 -12.07
N ILE A 34 22.91 11.81 -12.57
CA ILE A 34 21.82 12.53 -11.90
C ILE A 34 20.54 11.69 -11.91
N VAL A 35 20.17 11.12 -13.05
CA VAL A 35 19.01 10.23 -13.20
C VAL A 35 19.16 9.03 -12.26
N ASP A 36 20.30 8.34 -12.28
CA ASP A 36 20.55 7.22 -11.38
C ASP A 36 20.47 7.63 -9.90
N SER A 37 21.03 8.78 -9.52
CA SER A 37 20.97 9.24 -8.14
C SER A 37 19.53 9.53 -7.66
N LEU A 38 18.69 10.11 -8.52
CA LEU A 38 17.30 10.44 -8.21
C LEU A 38 16.41 9.20 -8.16
N PHE A 39 16.56 8.26 -9.10
CA PHE A 39 15.73 7.05 -9.14
C PHE A 39 16.21 5.95 -8.19
N LYS A 40 17.50 5.86 -7.89
CA LYS A 40 18.04 4.90 -6.90
C LYS A 40 17.62 5.27 -5.47
N LYS A 41 17.55 6.57 -5.15
CA LYS A 41 17.04 7.05 -3.85
C LYS A 41 15.54 6.76 -3.68
N ASN A 42 14.76 6.88 -4.76
CA ASN A 42 13.33 6.57 -4.74
C ASN A 42 13.04 5.05 -4.69
N ARG A 43 13.91 4.20 -5.24
CA ARG A 43 13.83 2.74 -5.04
C ARG A 43 13.94 2.36 -3.57
N SER A 44 14.87 2.97 -2.82
CA SER A 44 15.01 2.72 -1.38
C SER A 44 13.73 3.05 -0.59
N LEU A 45 12.97 4.08 -1.01
CA LEU A 45 11.69 4.41 -0.39
C LEU A 45 10.62 3.37 -0.72
N LEU A 46 10.53 2.92 -1.97
CA LEU A 46 9.61 1.86 -2.37
C LEU A 46 9.92 0.53 -1.67
N ASP A 47 11.20 0.19 -1.53
CA ASP A 47 11.64 -1.02 -0.82
C ASP A 47 11.27 -0.96 0.67
N THR A 48 11.42 0.21 1.29
CA THR A 48 11.04 0.44 2.70
C THR A 48 9.52 0.33 2.88
N ILE A 49 8.74 0.97 1.99
CA ILE A 49 7.27 0.88 2.01
C ILE A 49 6.82 -0.58 1.81
N PHE A 50 7.48 -1.33 0.92
CA PHE A 50 7.13 -2.73 0.68
C PHE A 50 7.43 -3.62 1.87
N ASP A 51 8.55 -3.39 2.57
CA ASP A 51 8.86 -4.10 3.81
C ASP A 51 7.88 -3.75 4.93
N ASP A 52 7.51 -2.48 5.11
CA ASP A 52 6.50 -2.06 6.10
C ASP A 52 5.10 -2.59 5.76
N SER A 53 4.79 -2.72 4.46
CA SER A 53 3.48 -3.22 4.00
C SER A 53 3.22 -4.67 4.40
N LYS A 54 4.27 -5.50 4.53
CA LYS A 54 4.13 -6.90 4.97
C LYS A 54 3.60 -6.96 6.41
N ASP A 55 4.10 -6.10 7.28
CA ASP A 55 3.66 -6.05 8.68
C ASP A 55 2.21 -5.60 8.80
N VAL A 56 1.81 -4.60 8.01
CA VAL A 56 0.41 -4.16 7.93
C VAL A 56 -0.49 -5.29 7.45
N LEU A 57 -0.06 -6.02 6.41
CA LEU A 57 -0.82 -7.14 5.85
C LEU A 57 -0.99 -8.28 6.87
N ILE A 58 0.03 -8.59 7.65
CA ILE A 58 -0.04 -9.57 8.74
C ILE A 58 -1.08 -9.14 9.79
N ILE A 59 -1.08 -7.87 10.19
CA ILE A 59 -2.04 -7.33 11.16
C ILE A 59 -3.48 -7.41 10.63
N VAL A 60 -3.68 -7.06 9.35
CA VAL A 60 -5.02 -7.13 8.70
C VAL A 60 -5.54 -8.56 8.68
N ILE A 61 -4.71 -9.53 8.30
CA ILE A 61 -5.10 -10.95 8.30
C ILE A 61 -5.45 -11.41 9.71
N LEU A 62 -4.64 -11.02 10.71
CA LEU A 62 -4.87 -11.39 12.10
C LEU A 62 -6.22 -10.87 12.62
N ILE A 63 -6.53 -9.60 12.37
CA ILE A 63 -7.80 -8.99 12.76
C ILE A 63 -8.96 -9.70 12.04
N THR A 64 -8.81 -9.98 10.75
CA THR A 64 -9.83 -10.68 9.95
C THR A 64 -10.18 -12.04 10.58
N ILE A 65 -9.16 -12.82 10.96
CA ILE A 65 -9.35 -14.10 11.65
C ILE A 65 -10.04 -13.90 13.01
N LEU A 66 -9.68 -12.85 13.76
CA LEU A 66 -10.26 -12.58 15.08
C LEU A 66 -11.75 -12.22 15.03
N VAL A 67 -12.15 -11.52 13.98
CA VAL A 67 -13.54 -11.08 13.75
C VAL A 67 -14.43 -12.23 13.27
N MET A 68 -13.86 -13.31 12.71
CA MET A 68 -14.65 -14.44 12.21
C MET A 68 -15.56 -15.07 13.28
N PRO A 69 -16.81 -15.42 12.92
CA PRO A 69 -17.76 -16.05 13.84
C PRO A 69 -17.31 -17.46 14.25
N GLN A 70 -16.64 -18.20 13.36
CA GLN A 70 -16.15 -19.56 13.64
C GLN A 70 -15.19 -19.60 14.82
N LEU A 71 -14.34 -18.56 14.97
CA LEU A 71 -13.42 -18.45 16.11
C LEU A 71 -14.19 -18.27 17.41
N SER A 72 -15.28 -17.51 17.38
CA SER A 72 -16.17 -17.31 18.53
C SER A 72 -16.82 -18.63 18.96
N GLU A 73 -17.28 -19.43 18.01
CA GLU A 73 -17.88 -20.75 18.27
C GLU A 73 -16.86 -21.76 18.82
N LEU A 74 -15.63 -21.77 18.28
CA LEU A 74 -14.52 -22.57 18.79
C LEU A 74 -14.19 -22.22 20.24
N ILE A 75 -14.09 -20.93 20.57
CA ILE A 75 -13.82 -20.48 21.94
C ILE A 75 -14.96 -20.88 22.88
N LYS A 76 -16.22 -20.71 22.47
CA LYS A 76 -17.39 -21.13 23.25
C LYS A 76 -17.44 -22.65 23.47
N LYS A 77 -16.95 -23.44 22.51
CA LYS A 77 -16.89 -24.91 22.61
C LYS A 77 -15.78 -25.38 23.57
N ILE A 78 -14.64 -24.71 23.58
CA ILE A 78 -13.50 -25.05 24.45
C ILE A 78 -13.73 -24.54 25.88
N LEU A 79 -14.30 -23.34 26.02
CA LEU A 79 -14.58 -22.68 27.30
C LEU A 79 -16.08 -22.31 27.37
N PRO A 80 -16.95 -23.22 27.83
CA PRO A 80 -18.38 -22.97 27.95
C PRO A 80 -18.72 -21.87 28.98
N ILE A 81 -17.78 -21.54 29.87
CA ILE A 81 -17.92 -20.44 30.84
C ILE A 81 -18.04 -19.07 30.15
N THR A 82 -17.52 -18.96 28.92
CA THR A 82 -17.55 -17.75 28.09
C THR A 82 -18.97 -17.41 27.58
N ASN A 83 -19.93 -18.34 27.69
CA ASN A 83 -21.32 -18.07 27.33
C ASN A 83 -22.04 -17.15 28.33
N LYS A 84 -21.50 -16.97 29.54
CA LYS A 84 -22.13 -16.14 30.57
C LYS A 84 -21.86 -14.64 30.40
N SER A 85 -20.83 -14.26 29.65
CA SER A 85 -20.44 -12.86 29.48
C SER A 85 -19.72 -12.64 28.16
N GLU A 86 -20.25 -11.75 27.34
CA GLU A 86 -19.63 -11.35 26.06
C GLU A 86 -18.25 -10.71 26.27
N TYR A 87 -18.04 -10.03 27.40
CA TYR A 87 -16.75 -9.42 27.75
C TYR A 87 -15.64 -10.47 27.91
N LEU A 88 -15.95 -11.64 28.48
CA LEU A 88 -14.99 -12.74 28.59
C LEU A 88 -14.60 -13.26 27.19
N LEU A 89 -15.54 -13.25 26.24
CA LEU A 89 -15.27 -13.68 24.87
C LEU A 89 -14.29 -12.75 24.17
N TYR A 90 -14.49 -11.44 24.28
CA TYR A 90 -13.57 -10.45 23.72
C TYR A 90 -12.19 -10.53 24.38
N PHE A 91 -12.13 -10.77 25.69
CA PHE A 91 -10.88 -10.95 26.41
C PHE A 91 -10.09 -12.16 25.91
N PHE A 92 -10.74 -13.33 25.76
CA PHE A 92 -10.09 -14.52 25.22
C PHE A 92 -9.67 -14.35 23.77
N LYS A 93 -10.48 -13.68 22.94
CA LYS A 93 -10.08 -13.32 21.57
C LYS A 93 -8.84 -12.42 21.56
N GLY A 94 -8.79 -11.42 22.44
CA GLY A 94 -7.63 -10.54 22.58
C GLY A 94 -6.35 -11.30 22.95
N ILE A 95 -6.44 -12.20 23.94
CA ILE A 95 -5.32 -13.06 24.32
C ILE A 95 -4.88 -13.94 23.15
N LEU A 96 -5.82 -14.62 22.49
CA LEU A 96 -5.53 -15.49 21.37
C LEU A 96 -4.84 -14.72 20.22
N GLY A 97 -5.36 -13.54 19.89
CA GLY A 97 -4.79 -12.65 18.87
C GLY A 97 -3.39 -12.17 19.24
N GLY A 98 -3.16 -11.81 20.52
CA GLY A 98 -1.84 -11.42 21.01
C GLY A 98 -0.82 -12.56 20.96
N VAL A 99 -1.21 -13.77 21.34
CA VAL A 99 -0.35 -14.98 21.24
C VAL A 99 -0.04 -15.31 19.78
N LEU A 100 -1.04 -15.24 18.89
CA LEU A 100 -0.82 -15.48 17.46
C LEU A 100 0.11 -14.43 16.85
N TYR A 101 -0.09 -13.14 17.16
CA TYR A 101 0.78 -12.06 16.71
C TYR A 101 2.21 -12.29 17.19
N TRP A 102 2.38 -12.64 18.46
CA TRP A 102 3.69 -12.93 19.04
C TRP A 102 4.35 -14.12 18.34
N LEU A 103 3.63 -15.22 18.08
CA LEU A 103 4.12 -16.37 17.32
C LEU A 103 4.56 -15.99 15.91
N ILE A 104 3.73 -15.25 15.17
CA ILE A 104 4.06 -14.80 13.81
C ILE A 104 5.29 -13.91 13.83
N LYS A 105 5.34 -12.95 14.75
CA LYS A 105 6.48 -12.03 14.91
C LYS A 105 7.76 -12.78 15.27
N TYR A 106 7.70 -13.71 16.23
CA TYR A 106 8.84 -14.52 16.64
C TYR A 106 9.34 -15.43 15.52
N PHE A 107 8.43 -16.07 14.78
CA PHE A 107 8.77 -16.90 13.62
C PHE A 107 9.34 -16.07 12.45
N TYR A 108 8.80 -14.88 12.21
CA TYR A 108 9.29 -13.95 11.19
C TYR A 108 10.69 -13.43 11.52
N LEU A 109 10.93 -13.04 12.79
CA LEU A 109 12.26 -12.67 13.29
C LEU A 109 13.26 -13.83 13.22
N SER A 110 12.81 -15.06 13.52
CA SER A 110 13.66 -16.26 13.43
C SER A 110 14.08 -16.62 12.01
N ARG A 111 13.38 -16.13 10.97
CA ARG A 111 13.72 -16.41 9.56
C ARG A 111 14.71 -15.40 8.97
N LYS A 112 14.89 -14.24 9.61
CA LYS A 112 15.79 -13.17 9.13
C LYS A 112 17.20 -13.25 9.73
N ASN A 113 17.41 -14.10 10.74
CA ASN A 113 18.72 -14.58 11.21
C ASN A 113 19.08 -15.91 10.53
#